data_AF-A0A142WWT8-F1
#
_entry.id   AF-A0A142WWT8-F1
#
_cell.length_a   1.000
_cell.length_b   1.000
_cell.length_c   1.000
_cell.angle_alpha   90.00
_cell.angle_beta   90.00
_cell.angle_gamma   90.00
#
_symmetry.space_group_name_H-M   'P 1'
#
loop_
_entity.id
_entity.type
_entity.pdbx_description
1 polymer ?
#
loop_
_entity_poly.entity_id
_entity_poly.type
_entity_poly.pdbx_seq_one_letter_code
_entity_poly.pdbx_strand_id
1 'polypeptide(L)'
;MTLFREVALAQCVRRLLKGVRTGDVVSPPPLVFENGRASFGGEPADFYAVGSDLEFFVPQVVCEIHPEFGPRPFDGVFCYEMRKTAPLQLSYIGSVIFIDSQRLAAFHTELRVARHADLVDWCLCRVGEVDSRGHMKDYDYHSGPTAKIAQTIINAGPQMRWRWSVEYGERQPSSVSEES
;
A
#
# COMPACT_ATOMS: atom_id res chain seq x y z
N MET A 1 -20.98 0.13 -8.98
CA MET A 1 -19.89 -0.74 -8.52
C MET A 1 -19.27 -1.44 -9.72
N THR A 2 -18.22 -0.84 -10.26
CA THR A 2 -17.38 -1.51 -11.25
C THR A 2 -16.54 -2.52 -10.47
N LEU A 3 -16.66 -3.81 -10.78
CA LEU A 3 -15.77 -4.83 -10.22
C LEU A 3 -14.34 -4.47 -10.65
N PHE A 4 -13.54 -3.90 -9.75
CA PHE A 4 -12.12 -3.68 -9.97
C PHE A 4 -11.44 -5.05 -10.04
N ARG A 5 -11.39 -5.60 -11.25
CA ARG A 5 -10.74 -6.87 -11.55
C ARG A 5 -9.26 -6.62 -11.79
N GLU A 6 -8.55 -6.26 -10.72
CA GLU A 6 -7.09 -6.24 -10.78
C GLU A 6 -6.54 -7.65 -10.65
N VAL A 7 -6.72 -8.41 -11.74
CA VAL A 7 -6.20 -9.76 -11.91
C VAL A 7 -4.69 -9.77 -11.72
N ALA A 8 -3.99 -8.76 -12.26
CA ALA A 8 -2.55 -8.59 -12.10
C ALA A 8 -2.17 -8.45 -10.61
N LEU A 9 -2.75 -7.48 -9.89
CA LEU A 9 -2.51 -7.26 -8.46
C LEU A 9 -2.75 -8.53 -7.65
N ALA A 10 -3.89 -9.19 -7.86
CA ALA A 10 -4.25 -10.41 -7.15
C ALA A 10 -3.24 -11.55 -7.39
N GLN A 11 -2.78 -11.71 -8.63
CA GLN A 11 -1.78 -12.71 -8.98
C GLN A 11 -0.40 -12.38 -8.40
N CYS A 12 0.03 -11.12 -8.46
CA CYS A 12 1.28 -10.64 -7.86
C CYS A 12 1.30 -10.91 -6.35
N VAL A 13 0.23 -10.54 -5.64
CA VAL A 13 0.09 -10.76 -4.20
C VAL A 13 0.13 -12.25 -3.86
N ARG A 14 -0.54 -13.11 -4.64
CA ARG A 14 -0.49 -14.56 -4.43
C ARG A 14 0.91 -15.14 -4.56
N ARG A 15 1.64 -14.74 -5.60
CA ARG A 15 3.03 -15.17 -5.81
C ARG A 15 3.93 -14.70 -4.67
N LEU A 16 3.76 -13.44 -4.26
CA LEU A 16 4.52 -12.81 -3.19
C LEU A 16 4.28 -13.46 -1.81
N LEU A 17 3.04 -13.86 -1.53
CA LEU A 17 2.67 -14.49 -0.26
C LEU A 17 2.95 -16.01 -0.21
N LYS A 18 3.40 -16.61 -1.32
CA LYS A 18 3.70 -18.03 -1.42
C LYS A 18 4.94 -18.36 -0.60
N GLY A 19 4.82 -19.26 0.37
CA GLY A 19 5.93 -19.66 1.24
C GLY A 19 6.23 -18.69 2.39
N VAL A 20 5.63 -17.49 2.41
CA VAL A 20 5.71 -16.55 3.54
C VAL A 20 4.77 -17.01 4.65
N ARG A 21 5.24 -17.06 5.91
CA ARG A 21 4.36 -17.38 7.06
C ARG A 21 3.58 -16.16 7.50
N THR A 22 2.41 -16.39 8.08
CA THR A 22 1.62 -15.29 8.67
C THR A 22 2.41 -14.62 9.78
N GLY A 23 2.44 -13.29 9.80
CA GLY A 23 3.21 -12.47 10.72
C GLY A 23 4.61 -12.12 10.20
N ASP A 24 5.15 -12.86 9.24
CA ASP A 24 6.48 -12.59 8.67
C ASP A 24 6.45 -11.27 7.87
N VAL A 25 7.47 -10.45 8.09
CA VAL A 25 7.77 -9.27 7.28
C VAL A 25 8.38 -9.77 5.97
N VAL A 26 7.79 -9.34 4.86
CA VAL A 26 8.39 -9.46 3.53
C VAL A 26 9.13 -8.15 3.32
N SER A 27 10.43 -8.13 3.64
CA SER A 27 11.22 -6.93 3.46
C SER A 27 11.36 -6.61 1.98
N PRO A 28 11.10 -5.38 1.54
CA PRO A 28 11.44 -5.00 0.17
C PRO A 28 12.95 -5.13 -0.02
N PRO A 29 13.41 -5.37 -1.25
CA PRO A 29 14.82 -5.21 -1.58
C PRO A 29 15.32 -3.83 -1.12
N PRO A 30 16.60 -3.69 -0.73
CA PRO A 30 17.12 -2.42 -0.26
C PRO A 30 16.96 -1.35 -1.34
N LEU A 31 16.51 -0.16 -0.93
CA LEU A 31 16.41 1.00 -1.80
C LEU A 31 17.84 1.54 -2.00
N VAL A 32 18.38 1.35 -3.20
CA VAL A 32 19.72 1.75 -3.65
C VAL A 32 19.62 3.06 -4.42
N PHE A 33 20.29 4.10 -3.95
CA PHE A 33 20.40 5.36 -4.69
C PHE A 33 21.64 5.35 -5.58
N GLU A 34 21.44 5.25 -6.90
CA GLU A 34 22.51 5.40 -7.90
C GLU A 34 22.24 6.64 -8.75
N ASN A 35 23.24 7.52 -8.86
CA ASN A 35 23.18 8.74 -9.69
C ASN A 35 21.95 9.65 -9.39
N GLY A 36 21.55 9.74 -8.12
CA GLY A 36 20.40 10.55 -7.70
C GLY A 36 19.04 9.94 -8.03
N ARG A 37 19.00 8.68 -8.49
CA ARG A 37 17.77 7.90 -8.71
C ARG A 37 17.65 6.83 -7.65
N ALA A 38 16.48 6.76 -7.04
CA ALA A 38 16.09 5.59 -6.26
C ALA A 38 15.92 4.41 -7.22
N SER A 39 16.70 3.36 -7.00
CA SER A 39 16.52 2.03 -7.56
C SER A 39 16.40 1.06 -6.38
N PHE A 40 16.01 -0.17 -6.62
CA PHE A 40 15.96 -1.18 -5.58
C PHE A 40 16.81 -2.37 -6.05
N GLY A 41 17.64 -2.93 -5.15
CA GLY A 41 18.61 -3.95 -5.50
C GLY A 41 18.01 -5.35 -5.57
N GLY A 42 18.02 -5.99 -6.75
CA GLY A 42 17.62 -7.39 -6.95
C GLY A 42 16.11 -7.62 -7.05
N GLU A 43 15.74 -8.76 -7.64
CA GLU A 43 14.35 -9.22 -7.75
C GLU A 43 13.79 -9.64 -6.38
N PRO A 44 12.53 -9.28 -6.09
CA PRO A 44 11.42 -9.97 -6.75
C PRO A 44 10.60 -9.02 -7.62
N ALA A 45 10.45 -9.32 -8.92
CA ALA A 45 9.59 -8.57 -9.84
C ALA A 45 8.17 -8.33 -9.28
N ASP A 46 7.67 -9.28 -8.47
CA ASP A 46 6.37 -9.20 -7.83
C ASP A 46 6.23 -8.07 -6.80
N PHE A 47 7.30 -7.63 -6.13
CA PHE A 47 7.22 -6.47 -5.22
C PHE A 47 6.94 -5.18 -5.98
N TYR A 48 7.67 -4.96 -7.07
CA TYR A 48 7.48 -3.79 -7.93
C TYR A 48 6.15 -3.84 -8.65
N ALA A 49 5.73 -5.04 -9.07
CA ALA A 49 4.43 -5.24 -9.69
C ALA A 49 3.30 -4.88 -8.72
N VAL A 50 3.36 -5.30 -7.45
CA VAL A 50 2.37 -4.87 -6.45
C VAL A 50 2.35 -3.35 -6.28
N GLY A 51 3.51 -2.71 -6.14
CA GLY A 51 3.57 -1.24 -6.03
C GLY A 51 2.96 -0.54 -7.24
N SER A 52 3.33 -0.98 -8.45
CA SER A 52 2.85 -0.42 -9.71
C SER A 52 1.34 -0.64 -9.92
N ASP A 53 0.82 -1.82 -9.59
CA ASP A 53 -0.62 -2.08 -9.66
C ASP A 53 -1.38 -1.20 -8.63
N LEU A 54 -0.83 -1.01 -7.42
CA LEU A 54 -1.40 -0.13 -6.41
C LEU A 54 -1.45 1.35 -6.83
N GLU A 55 -0.59 1.81 -7.74
CA GLU A 55 -0.61 3.18 -8.28
C GLU A 55 -1.93 3.51 -8.99
N PHE A 56 -2.59 2.50 -9.54
CA PHE A 56 -3.87 2.62 -10.24
C PHE A 56 -5.04 2.16 -9.40
N PHE A 57 -4.91 1.03 -8.70
CA PHE A 57 -5.97 0.43 -7.91
C PHE A 57 -6.46 1.37 -6.80
N VAL A 58 -5.53 1.92 -6.01
CA VAL A 58 -5.88 2.68 -4.80
C VAL A 58 -6.59 3.99 -5.13
N PRO A 59 -6.09 4.84 -6.06
CA PRO A 59 -6.83 6.03 -6.46
C PRO A 59 -8.26 5.72 -6.90
N GLN A 60 -8.47 4.64 -7.65
CA GLN A 60 -9.80 4.25 -8.11
C GLN A 60 -10.74 3.92 -6.94
N VAL A 61 -10.28 3.11 -5.98
CA VAL A 61 -11.03 2.77 -4.77
C VAL A 61 -11.31 4.00 -3.91
N VAL A 62 -10.30 4.86 -3.70
CA VAL A 62 -10.45 6.07 -2.87
C VAL A 62 -11.40 7.07 -3.53
N CYS A 63 -11.33 7.25 -4.85
CA CYS A 63 -12.21 8.15 -5.60
C CYS A 63 -13.69 7.78 -5.51
N GLU A 64 -14.01 6.48 -5.43
CA GLU A 64 -15.39 6.01 -5.38
C GLU A 64 -16.10 6.51 -4.11
N ILE A 65 -15.38 6.64 -2.99
CA ILE A 65 -15.92 7.11 -1.71
C ILE A 65 -15.61 8.59 -1.44
N HIS A 66 -14.44 9.06 -1.86
CA HIS A 66 -13.98 10.44 -1.71
C HIS A 66 -13.83 11.11 -3.09
N PRO A 67 -14.91 11.61 -3.72
CA PRO A 67 -14.83 12.27 -5.02
C PRO A 67 -13.90 13.49 -5.01
N GLU A 68 -13.73 14.15 -3.84
CA GLU A 68 -12.79 15.25 -3.66
C GLU A 68 -11.32 14.84 -3.78
N PHE A 69 -11.04 13.53 -3.66
CA PHE A 69 -9.73 12.99 -4.00
C PHE A 69 -9.44 13.17 -5.48
N GLY A 70 -10.47 13.14 -6.35
CA GLY A 70 -10.36 13.27 -7.80
C GLY A 70 -9.58 12.12 -8.45
N PRO A 71 -9.70 11.90 -9.77
CA PRO A 71 -9.04 10.80 -10.49
C PRO A 71 -7.52 11.06 -10.65
N ARG A 72 -6.83 11.31 -9.53
CA ARG A 72 -5.40 11.59 -9.48
C ARG A 72 -4.66 10.26 -9.39
N PRO A 73 -3.99 9.81 -10.46
CA PRO A 73 -3.13 8.64 -10.34
C PRO A 73 -1.97 8.97 -9.39
N PHE A 74 -1.45 7.94 -8.74
CA PHE A 74 -0.15 8.06 -8.11
C PHE A 74 0.94 8.02 -9.18
N ASP A 75 2.04 8.71 -8.92
CA ASP A 75 3.25 8.74 -9.77
C ASP A 75 4.38 7.94 -9.11
N GLY A 76 4.02 6.84 -8.44
CA GLY A 76 4.92 6.05 -7.62
C GLY A 76 4.30 5.62 -6.29
N VAL A 77 4.38 4.32 -5.97
CA VAL A 77 4.15 3.78 -4.62
C VAL A 77 5.44 3.15 -4.09
N PHE A 78 5.99 3.69 -3.00
CA PHE A 78 7.21 3.15 -2.37
C PHE A 78 6.85 2.24 -1.20
N CYS A 79 7.30 0.98 -1.26
CA CYS A 79 7.17 0.03 -0.15
C CYS A 79 8.25 0.28 0.90
N TYR A 80 7.87 0.39 2.17
CA TYR A 80 8.81 0.43 3.29
C TYR A 80 8.71 -0.82 4.16
N GLU A 81 7.49 -1.29 4.41
CA GLU A 81 7.24 -2.57 5.07
C GLU A 81 6.09 -3.27 4.37
N MET A 82 6.24 -4.57 4.17
CA MET A 82 5.17 -5.43 3.72
C MET A 82 5.08 -6.64 4.64
N ARG A 83 3.87 -7.08 4.97
CA ARG A 83 3.65 -8.17 5.91
C ARG A 83 2.50 -9.03 5.48
N LYS A 84 2.67 -10.34 5.56
CA LYS A 84 1.54 -11.27 5.45
C LYS A 84 0.75 -11.25 6.76
N THR A 85 -0.45 -10.69 6.76
CA THR A 85 -1.28 -10.61 7.97
C THR A 85 -2.24 -11.79 8.11
N ALA A 86 -2.55 -12.50 7.01
CA ALA A 86 -3.35 -13.72 7.00
C ALA A 86 -3.04 -14.56 5.74
N PRO A 87 -3.56 -15.81 5.62
CA PRO A 87 -3.49 -16.57 4.37
C PRO A 87 -4.20 -15.79 3.26
N LEU A 88 -3.45 -15.22 2.32
CA LEU A 88 -3.92 -14.33 1.23
C LEU A 88 -4.23 -12.88 1.62
N GLN A 89 -3.80 -12.43 2.80
CA GLN A 89 -3.88 -11.02 3.18
C GLN A 89 -2.48 -10.41 3.32
N LEU A 90 -2.34 -9.23 2.74
CA LEU A 90 -1.12 -8.44 2.72
C LEU A 90 -1.39 -7.10 3.40
N SER A 91 -0.49 -6.67 4.27
CA SER A 91 -0.35 -5.28 4.68
C SER A 91 0.84 -4.68 3.95
N TYR A 92 0.66 -3.48 3.42
CA TYR A 92 1.65 -2.70 2.69
C TYR A 92 1.71 -1.31 3.32
N ILE A 93 2.88 -0.93 3.83
CA ILE A 93 3.13 0.36 4.46
C ILE A 93 4.22 1.06 3.65
N GLY A 94 3.96 2.32 3.29
CA GLY A 94 4.75 3.00 2.29
C GLY A 94 4.47 4.49 2.17
N SER A 95 4.90 5.05 1.05
CA SER A 95 4.49 6.38 0.61
C SER A 95 4.02 6.37 -0.83
N VAL A 96 3.28 7.41 -1.20
CA VAL A 96 2.83 7.64 -2.58
C VAL A 96 3.27 9.02 -3.05
N ILE A 97 3.56 9.16 -4.34
CA ILE A 97 3.75 10.46 -4.99
C ILE A 97 2.43 10.87 -5.61
N PHE A 98 1.95 12.05 -5.25
CA PHE A 98 0.87 12.69 -5.98
C PHE A 98 1.41 13.33 -7.25
N ILE A 99 0.93 12.90 -8.42
CA ILE A 99 1.41 13.37 -9.73
C ILE A 99 1.29 14.89 -9.90
N ASP A 100 0.22 15.48 -9.35
CA ASP A 100 -0.17 16.89 -9.51
C ASP A 100 0.75 17.87 -8.77
N SER A 101 1.32 17.41 -7.67
CA SER A 101 2.07 18.23 -6.73
C SER A 101 3.51 17.78 -6.55
N GLN A 102 3.83 16.57 -7.04
CA GLN A 102 5.12 15.90 -6.82
C GLN A 102 5.48 15.83 -5.33
N ARG A 103 4.44 15.66 -4.49
CA ARG A 103 4.58 15.55 -3.03
C ARG A 103 4.37 14.10 -2.59
N LEU A 104 5.20 13.69 -1.65
CA LEU A 104 5.12 12.40 -0.98
C LEU A 104 4.16 12.46 0.20
N ALA A 105 3.26 11.48 0.30
CA ALA A 105 2.38 11.30 1.44
C ALA A 105 2.47 9.88 1.99
N ALA A 106 2.16 9.74 3.28
CA ALA A 106 2.06 8.41 3.90
C ALA A 106 0.98 7.57 3.21
N PHE A 107 1.24 6.27 3.12
CA PHE A 107 0.34 5.31 2.51
C PHE A 107 0.33 4.01 3.32
N HIS A 108 -0.87 3.48 3.53
CA HIS A 108 -1.08 2.17 4.10
C HIS A 108 -2.21 1.50 3.34
N THR A 109 -2.00 0.26 2.91
CA THR A 109 -3.09 -0.58 2.44
C THR A 109 -3.03 -1.96 3.07
N GLU A 110 -4.19 -2.49 3.39
CA GLU A 110 -4.37 -3.92 3.58
C GLU A 110 -5.22 -4.44 2.44
N LEU A 111 -4.89 -5.62 1.92
CA LEU A 111 -5.60 -6.22 0.81
C LEU A 111 -5.71 -7.71 1.02
N ARG A 112 -6.86 -8.28 0.67
CA ARG A 112 -7.12 -9.71 0.68
C ARG A 112 -7.51 -10.15 -0.73
N VAL A 113 -6.86 -11.21 -1.18
CA VAL A 113 -7.16 -11.84 -2.46
C VAL A 113 -8.11 -13.01 -2.23
N ALA A 114 -9.14 -13.12 -3.07
CA ALA A 114 -10.08 -14.23 -3.00
C ALA A 114 -9.36 -15.58 -3.06
N ARG A 115 -9.89 -16.61 -2.40
CA ARG A 115 -9.27 -17.95 -2.39
C ARG A 115 -9.29 -18.64 -3.76
N HIS A 116 -10.36 -18.43 -4.52
CA HIS A 116 -10.64 -19.19 -5.76
C HIS A 116 -10.76 -18.30 -7.01
N ALA A 117 -10.44 -17.01 -6.91
CA ALA A 117 -10.49 -16.08 -8.04
C ALA A 117 -9.31 -15.11 -8.00
N ASP A 118 -8.82 -14.69 -9.16
CA ASP A 118 -7.79 -13.65 -9.27
C ASP A 118 -8.42 -12.26 -9.10
N LEU A 119 -8.89 -11.96 -7.88
CA LEU A 119 -9.46 -10.66 -7.54
C LEU A 119 -9.17 -10.29 -6.09
N VAL A 120 -9.11 -8.99 -5.83
CA VAL A 120 -9.13 -8.43 -4.48
C VAL A 120 -10.57 -8.46 -3.98
N ASP A 121 -10.84 -9.22 -2.91
CA ASP A 121 -12.19 -9.36 -2.34
C ASP A 121 -12.45 -8.42 -1.15
N TRP A 122 -11.39 -7.86 -0.59
CA TRP A 122 -11.42 -6.85 0.44
C TRP A 122 -10.14 -6.03 0.43
N CYS A 123 -10.27 -4.73 0.67
CA CYS A 123 -9.12 -3.88 0.95
C CYS A 123 -9.46 -2.71 1.86
N LEU A 124 -8.46 -2.28 2.60
CA LEU A 124 -8.44 -1.04 3.36
C LEU A 124 -7.36 -0.16 2.74
N CYS A 125 -7.73 1.02 2.27
CA CYS A 125 -6.82 1.98 1.66
C CYS A 125 -6.77 3.24 2.50
N ARG A 126 -5.56 3.66 2.89
CA ARG A 126 -5.31 4.83 3.73
C ARG A 126 -4.23 5.69 3.11
N VAL A 127 -4.54 6.97 2.93
CA VAL A 127 -3.68 7.92 2.21
C VAL A 127 -3.60 9.22 2.99
N GLY A 128 -2.38 9.72 3.15
CA GLY A 128 -2.05 11.00 3.79
C GLY A 128 -2.24 10.98 5.30
N GLU A 129 -1.22 11.42 6.04
CA GLU A 129 -1.38 11.72 7.46
C GLU A 129 -1.90 13.16 7.62
N VAL A 130 -2.79 13.42 8.58
CA VAL A 130 -3.15 14.78 8.99
C VAL A 130 -2.48 15.15 10.32
N ASP A 131 -1.89 16.34 10.36
CA ASP A 131 -1.39 16.93 11.60
C ASP A 131 -2.52 17.30 12.56
N SER A 132 -2.19 17.75 13.78
CA SER A 132 -3.18 18.12 14.80
C SER A 132 -4.16 19.22 14.37
N ARG A 133 -3.79 20.04 13.38
CA ARG A 133 -4.59 21.14 12.81
C ARG A 133 -5.46 20.70 11.63
N GLY A 134 -5.32 19.46 11.18
CA GLY A 134 -6.07 18.91 10.06
C GLY A 134 -5.41 19.15 8.69
N HIS A 135 -4.16 19.63 8.66
CA HIS A 135 -3.41 19.77 7.42
C HIS A 135 -2.76 18.45 7.04
N MET A 136 -2.73 18.14 5.74
CA MET A 136 -2.02 16.97 5.23
C MET A 136 -0.51 17.16 5.44
N LYS A 137 0.12 16.19 6.08
CA LYS A 137 1.58 16.08 6.12
C LYS A 137 2.05 15.44 4.83
N ASP A 138 2.84 16.20 4.10
CA ASP A 138 3.46 15.77 2.87
C ASP A 138 4.89 16.33 2.77
N TYR A 139 5.67 15.72 1.91
CA TYR A 139 7.11 16.00 1.77
C TYR A 139 7.42 16.28 0.30
N ASP A 140 8.37 17.17 0.05
CA ASP A 140 8.89 17.36 -1.31
C ASP A 140 9.62 16.09 -1.73
N TYR A 141 9.18 15.49 -2.84
CA TYR A 141 9.79 14.28 -3.38
C TYR A 141 11.27 14.50 -3.75
N HIS A 142 11.64 15.70 -4.20
CA HIS A 142 12.97 16.01 -4.71
C HIS A 142 13.99 16.37 -3.61
N SER A 143 13.56 16.65 -2.38
CA SER A 143 14.45 17.25 -1.39
C SER A 143 15.31 16.27 -0.57
N GLY A 144 15.04 14.95 -0.61
CA GLY A 144 15.58 13.99 0.38
C GLY A 144 15.16 14.33 1.84
N PRO A 145 15.30 13.47 2.87
CA PRO A 145 15.78 12.10 2.95
C PRO A 145 14.62 11.09 3.16
N THR A 146 14.39 10.23 2.16
CA THR A 146 13.33 9.19 2.17
C THR A 146 13.42 8.25 3.37
N ALA A 147 14.62 7.96 3.89
CA ALA A 147 14.82 7.04 5.01
C ALA A 147 14.17 7.53 6.33
N LYS A 148 14.22 8.84 6.61
CA LYS A 148 13.60 9.41 7.82
C LYS A 148 12.07 9.35 7.72
N ILE A 149 11.56 9.69 6.53
CA ILE A 149 10.13 9.61 6.20
C ILE A 149 9.66 8.15 6.32
N ALA A 150 10.42 7.20 5.77
CA ALA A 150 10.14 5.78 5.87
C ALA A 150 10.07 5.32 7.33
N GLN A 151 11.06 5.69 8.16
CA GLN A 151 11.07 5.31 9.57
C GLN A 151 9.88 5.91 10.34
N THR A 152 9.51 7.17 10.07
CA THR A 152 8.33 7.80 10.65
C THR A 152 7.06 7.04 10.26
N ILE A 153 6.94 6.69 8.98
CA ILE A 153 5.77 5.99 8.45
C ILE A 153 5.65 4.58 9.02
N ILE A 154 6.73 3.80 9.04
CA ILE A 154 6.74 2.45 9.61
C ILE A 154 6.32 2.49 11.08
N ASN A 155 6.88 3.41 11.87
CA ASN A 155 6.65 3.44 13.31
C ASN A 155 5.24 3.92 13.68
N ALA A 156 4.66 4.84 12.90
CA ALA A 156 3.37 5.45 13.23
C ALA A 156 2.19 4.86 12.46
N GLY A 157 2.42 4.17 11.33
CA GLY A 157 1.42 3.84 10.30
C GLY A 157 0.02 3.48 10.84
N PRO A 158 -0.13 2.42 11.65
CA PRO A 158 -1.44 2.02 12.17
C PRO A 158 -2.15 3.05 13.08
N GLN A 159 -1.39 3.95 13.71
CA GLN A 159 -1.88 4.96 14.65
C GLN A 159 -2.02 6.36 14.02
N MET A 160 -1.63 6.52 12.76
CA MET A 160 -1.75 7.78 12.05
C MET A 160 -3.21 8.22 11.95
N ARG A 161 -3.43 9.53 12.02
CA ARG A 161 -4.71 10.12 11.68
C ARG A 161 -4.73 10.33 10.17
N TRP A 162 -5.50 9.51 9.46
CA TRP A 162 -5.50 9.48 7.99
C TRP A 162 -6.41 10.55 7.38
N ARG A 163 -5.98 11.17 6.29
CA ARG A 163 -6.78 12.16 5.54
C ARG A 163 -7.90 11.48 4.76
N TRP A 164 -7.58 10.35 4.15
CA TRP A 164 -8.51 9.47 3.44
C TRP A 164 -8.33 8.04 3.96
N SER A 165 -9.44 7.38 4.29
CA SER A 165 -9.47 6.00 4.74
C SER A 165 -10.73 5.34 4.19
N VAL A 166 -10.54 4.38 3.30
CA VAL A 166 -11.61 3.68 2.58
C VAL A 166 -11.50 2.19 2.81
N GLU A 167 -12.63 1.56 3.05
CA GLU A 167 -12.74 0.11 3.09
C GLU A 167 -13.66 -0.35 1.95
N TYR A 168 -13.21 -1.33 1.19
CA TYR A 168 -13.92 -1.94 0.08
C TYR A 168 -14.08 -3.44 0.34
N GLY A 169 -15.24 -3.99 -0.02
CA GLY A 169 -15.60 -5.39 0.23
C GLY A 169 -15.98 -5.67 1.68
N GLU A 170 -16.25 -6.94 1.99
CA GLU A 170 -16.62 -7.36 3.34
C GLU A 170 -15.41 -7.86 4.12
N ARG A 171 -15.15 -7.24 5.27
CA ARG A 171 -14.15 -7.74 6.21
C ARG A 171 -14.66 -9.02 6.85
N GLN A 172 -14.19 -10.16 6.36
CA GLN A 172 -14.41 -11.41 7.10
C GLN A 172 -13.84 -11.27 8.52
N PRO A 173 -14.55 -11.76 9.55
CA PRO A 173 -14.01 -11.80 10.90
C PRO A 173 -12.71 -12.59 10.86
N SER A 174 -11.65 -12.04 11.45
CA SER A 174 -10.44 -12.79 11.74
C SER A 174 -10.87 -14.00 12.58
N SER A 175 -10.86 -15.18 11.98
CA SER A 175 -11.15 -16.43 12.67
C SER A 175 -10.10 -16.64 13.75
N VAL A 176 -10.35 -16.10 14.93
CA VAL A 176 -9.80 -16.64 16.18
C VAL A 176 -10.66 -17.87 16.47
N SER A 177 -9.99 -18.99 16.75
CA SER A 177 -10.51 -20.31 17.17
C SER A 177 -10.64 -21.40 16.09
N GLU A 178 -9.50 -21.93 15.64
CA GLU A 178 -9.28 -23.38 15.57
C GLU A 178 -8.10 -23.60 16.53
N GLU A 179 -8.10 -24.46 17.55
CA GLU A 179 -8.77 -25.75 17.75
C GLU A 179 -9.19 -25.94 19.24
N SER A 180 -9.97 -26.99 19.43
CA SER A 180 -10.52 -27.51 20.70
C SER A 180 -9.50 -28.29 21.50
#